data_AF-A0A538U3N9-F1
#
_entry.id   AF-A0A538U3N9-F1
#
_cell.length_a   1.000
_cell.length_b   1.000
_cell.length_c   1.000
_cell.angle_alpha   90.00
_cell.angle_beta   90.00
_cell.angle_gamma   90.00
#
_symmetry.space_group_name_H-M   'P 1'
#
loop_
_entity.id
_entity.type
_entity.pdbx_description
1 polymer ?
#
loop_
_entity_poly.entity_id
_entity_poly.type
_entity_poly.pdbx_seq_one_letter_code
_entity_poly.pdbx_strand_id
1 'polypeptide(L)' 'MLAHHAPLVATLAHGTLTIRALGGSEQKLGVSGGFFEVSHNRATVLADQVEGGSKGQTTSRS' A
#
# COMPACT_ATOMS: atom_id res chain seq x y z
N MET A 1 4.53 10.26 -29.75
CA MET A 1 4.44 10.95 -28.45
C MET A 1 4.41 9.88 -27.37
N LEU A 2 5.49 9.75 -26.60
CA LEU A 2 5.75 8.60 -25.75
C LEU A 2 5.05 8.77 -24.39
N ALA A 3 4.36 7.70 -23.98
CA ALA A 3 3.86 7.40 -22.63
C ALA A 3 2.97 8.45 -21.95
N HIS A 4 1.66 8.37 -22.22
CA HIS A 4 0.68 8.54 -21.14
C HIS A 4 0.94 7.43 -20.10
N HIS A 5 1.88 7.72 -19.20
CA HIS A 5 2.27 7.01 -17.98
C HIS A 5 1.41 5.79 -17.64
N ALA A 6 1.69 4.66 -18.29
CA ALA A 6 0.94 3.43 -18.06
C ALA A 6 0.93 3.15 -16.54
N PRO A 7 -0.25 2.99 -15.91
CA PRO A 7 -0.34 2.62 -14.52
C PRO A 7 0.53 1.40 -14.24
N LEU A 8 1.37 1.46 -13.21
CA LEU A 8 2.18 0.31 -12.80
C LEU A 8 1.37 -0.51 -11.83
N VAL A 9 1.12 -1.78 -12.17
CA VAL A 9 0.53 -2.77 -11.27
C VAL A 9 1.56 -3.86 -11.02
N ALA A 10 1.86 -4.12 -9.76
CA ALA A 10 2.75 -5.19 -9.32
C ALA A 10 2.07 -6.06 -8.27
N THR A 11 2.33 -7.37 -8.31
CA THR A 11 1.91 -8.28 -7.24
C THR A 11 2.86 -8.18 -6.06
N LEU A 12 2.31 -8.15 -4.84
CA LEU A 12 3.07 -8.19 -3.61
C LEU A 12 3.25 -9.64 -3.17
N ALA A 13 4.50 -10.04 -2.94
CA ALA A 13 4.82 -11.26 -2.24
C ALA A 13 4.70 -11.06 -0.72
N HIS A 14 4.68 -12.17 0.03
CA HIS A 14 4.76 -12.09 1.48
C HIS A 14 6.05 -11.36 1.90
N GLY A 15 5.95 -10.48 2.90
CA GLY A 15 7.08 -9.71 3.38
C GLY A 15 6.69 -8.48 4.20
N THR A 16 7.62 -7.54 4.33
CA THR A 16 7.43 -6.32 5.13
C THR A 16 7.31 -5.10 4.24
N LEU A 17 6.15 -4.43 4.28
CA LEU A 17 5.91 -3.14 3.66
C LEU A 17 6.34 -2.01 4.61
N THR A 18 7.22 -1.12 4.14
CA THR A 18 7.69 0.03 4.93
C THR A 18 7.13 1.31 4.33
N ILE A 19 6.36 2.07 5.12
CA ILE A 19 5.75 3.34 4.74
C ILE A 19 6.48 4.44 5.50
N ARG A 20 7.00 5.43 4.77
CA ARG A 20 7.65 6.60 5.36
C ARG A 20 6.74 7.81 5.21
N ALA A 21 6.25 8.31 6.32
CA ALA A 21 5.43 9.52 6.34
C ALA A 21 6.30 10.76 6.17
N LEU A 22 5.71 11.79 5.56
CA LEU A 22 6.28 13.14 5.53
C LEU A 22 6.33 13.65 6.97
N GLY A 23 7.53 13.68 7.55
CA GLY A 23 7.74 13.92 9.00
C GLY A 23 8.67 12.90 9.67
N GLY A 24 9.18 11.91 8.94
CA GLY A 24 10.22 11.00 9.42
C GLY A 24 9.70 9.81 10.22
N SER A 25 8.37 9.71 10.42
CA SER A 25 7.76 8.52 10.99
C SER A 25 7.80 7.38 9.96
N GLU A 26 8.35 6.22 10.37
CA GLU A 26 8.40 5.01 9.58
C GLU A 26 7.45 3.98 10.18
N GLN A 27 6.54 3.46 9.36
CA GLN A 27 5.62 2.40 9.73
C GLN A 27 5.96 1.14 8.96
N LYS A 28 6.19 0.04 9.67
CA LYS A 28 6.45 -1.28 9.08
C LYS A 28 5.23 -2.16 9.26
N LEU A 29 4.78 -2.76 8.17
CA LEU A 29 3.60 -3.61 8.10
C LEU A 29 4.02 -4.97 7.53
N GLY A 30 3.68 -6.06 8.20
CA GLY A 30 3.74 -7.38 7.59
C GLY A 30 2.59 -7.53 6.59
N VAL A 31 2.87 -8.01 5.38
CA VAL A 31 1.86 -8.35 4.36
C VAL A 31 2.04 -9.80 3.93
N SER A 32 0.93 -10.54 3.80
CA SER A 32 0.95 -11.92 3.27
C SER A 32 1.00 -11.97 1.75
N GLY A 33 0.58 -10.90 1.09
CA GLY A 33 0.54 -10.73 -0.37
C GLY A 33 -0.45 -9.63 -0.77
N GLY A 34 -0.66 -9.45 -2.07
CA GLY A 34 -1.62 -8.47 -2.59
C GLY A 34 -1.23 -7.82 -3.91
N PHE A 35 -1.69 -6.60 -4.14
CA PHE A 35 -1.39 -5.79 -5.31
C PHE A 35 -0.92 -4.39 -4.93
N PHE A 36 0.02 -3.85 -5.70
CA PHE A 36 0.52 -2.49 -5.61
C PHE A 36 0.25 -1.78 -6.94
N GLU A 37 -0.56 -0.73 -6.89
CA GLU A 37 -0.87 0.11 -8.04
C GLU A 37 -0.27 1.50 -7.85
N VAL A 38 0.34 2.05 -8.90
CA VAL A 38 0.73 3.46 -8.97
C VAL A 38 0.09 4.10 -10.19
N SER A 39 -0.74 5.12 -9.94
CA SER A 39 -1.42 5.90 -10.98
C SER A 39 -1.55 7.36 -10.55
N HIS A 40 -1.39 8.31 -11.47
CA HIS A 40 -1.59 9.75 -11.20
C HIS A 40 -0.88 10.27 -9.93
N ASN A 41 0.38 9.88 -9.72
CA ASN A 41 1.17 10.24 -8.53
C ASN A 41 0.55 9.77 -7.18
N ARG A 42 -0.36 8.78 -7.23
CA ARG A 42 -0.94 8.10 -6.09
C ARG A 42 -0.51 6.63 -6.11
N ALA A 43 -0.02 6.14 -4.98
CA ALA A 43 0.24 4.72 -4.77
C ALA A 43 -0.87 4.10 -3.92
N THR A 44 -1.41 2.96 -4.34
CA THR A 44 -2.46 2.22 -3.63
C THR A 44 -2.00 0.78 -3.42
N VAL A 45 -2.07 0.30 -2.17
CA VAL A 45 -1.73 -1.07 -1.79
C VAL A 45 -3.01 -1.80 -1.40
N LEU A 46 -3.30 -2.90 -2.08
CA LEU A 46 -4.38 -3.83 -1.77
C LEU A 46 -3.76 -5.11 -1.22
N ALA A 47 -3.56 -5.17 0.10
CA ALA A 47 -2.98 -6.33 0.77
C ALA A 47 -4.08 -7.32 1.21
N ASP A 48 -3.82 -8.62 1.07
CA ASP A 48 -4.75 -9.68 1.47
C ASP A 48 -4.89 -9.76 3.00
N GLN A 49 -3.75 -9.83 3.71
CA GLN A 49 -3.67 -9.66 5.17
C GLN A 49 -2.57 -8.65 5.51
N VAL A 50 -2.79 -7.88 6.58
CA VAL A 50 -1.85 -6.91 7.14
C VAL A 50 -1.67 -7.16 8.62
N GLU A 51 -0.43 -7.18 9.07
CA GLU A 51 -0.05 -7.28 10.47
C GLU A 51 0.83 -6.09 10.90
N GLY A 52 0.66 -5.59 12.12
CA GLY A 52 1.53 -4.54 12.69
C GLY A 52 1.19 -3.10 12.31
N GLY A 53 0.08 -2.85 11.61
CA GLY A 53 -0.44 -1.49 11.39
C GLY A 53 -1.42 -1.10 12.48
N SER A 54 -1.33 0.13 12.99
CA SER A 54 -2.42 0.72 13.76
C SER A 54 -3.68 0.62 12.91
N LYS A 55 -4.59 -0.30 13.25
CA LYS A 55 -5.75 -0.62 12.41
C LYS A 55 -6.50 0.67 12.13
N GLY A 56 -6.53 1.10 10.86
CA GLY A 56 -7.46 2.10 10.39
C GLY A 56 -8.86 1.60 10.70
N GLN A 57 -9.45 2.13 11.77
CA GLN A 57 -10.76 1.79 12.27
C GLN A 57 -11.78 2.15 11.19
N THR A 58 -12.15 1.19 10.35
CA THR A 58 -13.41 1.25 9.60
C THR A 58 -14.52 1.01 10.60
N THR A 59 -14.97 2.07 11.25
CA THR A 59 -16.26 2.09 11.94
C THR A 59 -17.34 2.11 10.87
N SER A 60 -17.75 0.92 10.44
CA SER A 60 -19.08 0.74 9.88
C SER A 60 -20.06 0.98 11.04
N ARG A 61 -20.56 2.21 11.19
CA ARG A 61 -21.74 2.47 12.02
C ARG A 61 -22.94 1.88 11.29
N SER A 62 -23.52 0.85 11.89
CA SER A 62 -24.89 0.39 11.61
C SER A 62 -25.91 1.49 11.91
#